data_AF-A0AAW8NF08-F1
#
_entry.id   AF-A0AAW8NF08-F1
#
_cell.length_a   1.000
_cell.length_b   1.000
_cell.length_c   1.000
_cell.angle_alpha   90.00
_cell.angle_beta   90.00
_cell.angle_gamma   90.00
#
_symmetry.space_group_name_H-M   'P 1'
#
loop_
_entity.id
_entity.type
_entity.pdbx_description
1 polymer ?
#
loop_
_entity_poly.entity_id
_entity_poly.type
_entity_poly.pdbx_seq_one_letter_code
_entity_poly.pdbx_strand_id
1 'polypeptide(L)' 'MTGPATENQVRAALDKAWDEMIFIGPDHPYYSLLAELVSAVGKSWQQGYDHGRRGGPHTNPYSWAGPGG' A
#
# COMPACT_ATOMS: atom_id res chain seq x y z
N MET A 1 15.06 17.86 5.24
CA MET A 1 14.60 18.51 4.00
C MET A 1 14.08 17.42 3.09
N THR A 2 12.77 17.43 2.89
CA THR A 2 11.91 16.45 2.22
C THR A 2 12.23 16.36 0.72
N GLY A 3 12.44 15.13 0.22
CA GLY A 3 12.68 14.85 -1.20
C GLY A 3 11.40 15.05 -2.03
N PRO A 4 11.53 15.33 -3.34
CA PRO A 4 10.52 16.08 -4.10
C PRO A 4 9.41 15.19 -4.66
N ALA A 5 8.14 15.54 -4.38
CA ALA A 5 6.88 15.41 -5.16
C ALA A 5 6.52 14.10 -5.90
N THR A 6 7.39 13.10 -5.90
CA THR A 6 7.14 11.70 -6.25
C THR A 6 6.73 10.96 -4.98
N GLU A 7 6.05 11.66 -4.06
CA GLU A 7 5.51 11.13 -2.82
C GLU A 7 4.35 10.20 -3.17
N ASN A 8 4.77 8.99 -3.55
CA ASN A 8 4.06 7.74 -3.45
C ASN A 8 2.89 7.53 -4.45
N GLN A 9 3.17 7.67 -5.76
CA GLN A 9 2.23 7.28 -6.84
C GLN A 9 1.65 5.86 -6.65
N VAL A 10 2.44 4.93 -6.09
CA VAL A 10 1.98 3.59 -5.73
C VAL A 10 0.92 3.64 -4.63
N ARG A 11 1.12 4.45 -3.58
CA ARG A 11 0.10 4.67 -2.54
C ARG A 11 -1.16 5.31 -3.11
N ALA A 12 -1.04 6.34 -3.94
CA ALA A 12 -2.20 6.96 -4.59
C ALA A 12 -2.99 5.98 -5.48
N ALA A 13 -2.29 5.08 -6.17
CA ALA A 13 -2.92 4.01 -6.95
C ALA A 13 -3.62 2.97 -6.07
N LEU A 14 -3.02 2.60 -4.92
CA LEU A 14 -3.63 1.69 -3.95
C LEU A 14 -4.86 2.31 -3.28
N ASP A 15 -4.77 3.58 -2.87
CA ASP A 15 -5.88 4.31 -2.24
C ASP A 15 -7.06 4.42 -3.22
N LYS A 16 -6.78 4.79 -4.49
CA LYS A 16 -7.82 4.79 -5.54
C LYS A 16 -8.42 3.40 -5.76
N ALA A 17 -7.62 2.34 -5.79
CA ALA A 17 -8.13 0.98 -5.96
C ALA A 17 -9.02 0.54 -4.80
N TRP A 18 -8.66 0.92 -3.55
CA TRP A 18 -9.49 0.71 -2.37
C TRP A 18 -10.83 1.45 -2.46
N ASP A 19 -10.82 2.71 -2.90
CA ASP A 19 -12.04 3.49 -3.09
C ASP A 19 -12.95 2.85 -4.16
N GLU A 20 -12.40 2.46 -5.31
CA GLU A 20 -13.16 1.76 -6.37
C GLU A 20 -13.72 0.41 -5.87
N MET A 21 -13.01 -0.30 -5.00
CA MET A 21 -13.49 -1.54 -4.37
C MET A 21 -14.74 -1.32 -3.51
N ILE A 22 -14.89 -0.14 -2.89
CA ILE A 22 -16.11 0.23 -2.15
C ILE A 22 -17.30 0.38 -3.12
N PHE A 23 -17.07 0.93 -4.32
CA PHE A 23 -18.13 1.14 -5.30
C PHE A 23 -18.60 -0.14 -6.00
N ILE A 24 -17.68 -1.06 -6.33
CA ILE A 24 -18.05 -2.31 -7.00
C ILE A 24 -18.64 -3.34 -6.03
N GLY A 25 -18.21 -3.33 -4.76
CA GLY A 25 -18.66 -4.26 -3.74
C GLY A 25 -18.11 -5.69 -3.90
N PRO A 26 -18.23 -6.54 -2.84
CA PRO A 26 -17.63 -7.86 -2.79
C PRO A 26 -18.23 -8.88 -3.78
N ASP A 27 -19.47 -8.66 -4.23
CA ASP A 27 -20.16 -9.54 -5.19
C ASP A 27 -19.71 -9.32 -6.64
N HIS A 28 -18.89 -8.30 -6.90
CA HIS A 28 -18.42 -8.01 -8.24
C HIS A 28 -17.37 -9.04 -8.70
N PRO A 29 -17.45 -9.57 -9.94
CA PRO A 29 -16.55 -10.64 -10.42
C PRO A 29 -15.05 -10.31 -10.31
N TYR A 30 -14.70 -9.03 -10.39
CA TYR A 30 -13.30 -8.58 -10.31
C TYR A 30 -12.84 -8.18 -8.91
N TYR A 31 -13.72 -8.19 -7.90
CA TYR A 31 -13.40 -7.74 -6.55
C TYR A 31 -12.23 -8.55 -5.94
N SER A 32 -12.31 -9.87 -6.00
CA SER A 32 -11.27 -10.76 -5.45
C SER A 32 -9.90 -10.53 -6.09
N LEU A 33 -9.86 -10.31 -7.41
CA LEU A 33 -8.63 -10.03 -8.14
C LEU A 33 -8.01 -8.69 -7.72
N LEU A 34 -8.83 -7.64 -7.61
CA LEU A 34 -8.40 -6.31 -7.16
C LEU A 34 -7.90 -6.36 -5.72
N ALA A 35 -8.61 -7.04 -4.82
CA ALA A 35 -8.22 -7.22 -3.43
C ALA A 35 -6.85 -7.91 -3.30
N GLU A 36 -6.64 -8.98 -4.08
CA GLU A 36 -5.39 -9.73 -4.08
C GLU A 36 -4.22 -8.87 -4.59
N LEU A 37 -4.41 -8.16 -5.70
CA LEU A 37 -3.39 -7.27 -6.27
C LEU A 37 -2.99 -6.15 -5.30
N VAL A 38 -3.97 -5.48 -4.70
CA VAL A 38 -3.74 -4.40 -3.73
C VAL A 38 -2.96 -4.90 -2.51
N SER A 39 -3.32 -6.07 -1.98
CA SER A 39 -2.61 -6.72 -0.88
C SER A 39 -1.18 -7.14 -1.27
N ALA A 40 -0.99 -7.74 -2.46
CA ALA A 40 0.31 -8.20 -2.92
C ALA A 40 1.30 -7.05 -3.13
N VAL A 41 0.85 -5.94 -3.73
CA VAL A 41 1.66 -4.73 -3.91
C VAL A 41 2.05 -4.14 -2.55
N GLY A 42 1.10 -4.00 -1.62
CA GLY A 42 1.38 -3.52 -0.27
C GLY A 42 2.43 -4.35 0.48
N LYS A 43 2.32 -5.68 0.42
CA LYS A 43 3.29 -6.61 1.03
C LYS A 43 4.67 -6.52 0.36
N SER A 44 4.72 -6.46 -0.96
CA SER A 44 5.98 -6.40 -1.72
C SER A 44 6.73 -5.10 -1.44
N TRP A 45 6.01 -3.99 -1.31
CA TRP A 45 6.56 -2.69 -0.95
C TRP A 45 7.15 -2.71 0.47
N GLN A 46 6.42 -3.29 1.43
CA GLN A 46 6.91 -3.48 2.80
C GLN A 46 8.17 -4.37 2.82
N GLN A 47 8.18 -5.48 2.09
CA GLN A 47 9.36 -6.35 1.98
C GLN A 47 10.57 -5.64 1.35
N GLY A 48 10.37 -4.85 0.31
CA GLY A 48 11.44 -4.04 -0.30
C GLY A 48 12.01 -3.01 0.67
N TYR A 49 11.14 -2.36 1.45
CA TYR A 49 11.56 -1.44 2.50
C TYR A 49 12.37 -2.16 3.61
N ASP A 50 11.88 -3.30 4.10
CA ASP A 50 12.55 -4.09 5.14
C ASP A 50 13.90 -4.66 4.66
N HIS A 51 13.97 -5.09 3.40
CA HIS A 51 15.21 -5.51 2.77
C HIS A 51 16.22 -4.35 2.68
N GLY A 52 15.78 -3.15 2.26
CA GLY A 52 16.62 -1.94 2.26
C GLY A 52 17.03 -1.48 3.68
N ARG A 53 16.22 -1.81 4.69
CA ARG A 53 16.44 -1.46 6.11
C ARG A 53 17.37 -2.37 6.88
N ARG A 54 17.75 -3.55 6.36
CA ARG A 54 18.73 -4.43 7.02
C ARG A 54 20.09 -3.74 7.30
N GLY A 55 20.28 -2.46 6.94
CA GLY A 55 21.38 -1.61 7.37
C GLY A 55 21.07 -0.35 8.21
N GLY A 56 19.85 -0.05 8.71
CA GLY A 56 19.61 1.21 9.46
C GLY A 56 18.44 1.26 10.45
N PRO A 57 18.37 2.28 11.36
CA PRO A 57 17.46 2.31 12.52
C PRO A 57 16.08 3.01 12.35
N HIS A 58 15.78 3.74 11.27
CA HIS A 58 14.50 4.46 10.99
C HIS A 58 13.16 3.67 10.85
N THR A 59 12.11 3.95 11.63
CA THR A 59 10.76 3.35 11.42
C THR A 59 10.22 3.50 10.00
N ASN A 60 9.48 2.50 9.46
CA ASN A 60 8.83 2.61 8.14
C ASN A 60 7.84 3.79 8.11
N PRO A 61 8.11 4.88 7.35
CA PRO A 61 7.17 5.99 7.23
C PRO A 61 5.89 5.61 6.46
N TYR A 62 5.85 4.41 5.88
CA TYR A 62 4.76 3.88 5.09
C TYR A 62 4.12 2.63 5.71
N SER A 63 4.34 2.38 7.00
CA SER A 63 3.58 1.33 7.70
C SER A 63 2.10 1.72 7.71
N TRP A 64 1.24 0.80 7.25
CA TRP A 64 -0.20 0.93 7.37
C TRP A 64 -0.55 0.81 8.85
N ALA A 65 -0.63 1.95 9.56
CA ALA A 65 -1.31 2.00 10.83
C ALA A 65 -2.78 1.66 10.54
N GLY A 66 -3.15 0.41 10.77
CA GLY A 66 -4.56 0.06 10.86
C GLY A 66 -5.22 0.93 11.93
N PRO A 67 -6.52 1.24 11.80
CA PRO A 67 -7.25 1.93 12.87
C PRO A 67 -7.27 1.03 14.11
N GLY A 68 -6.34 1.24 15.04
CA GLY A 68 -6.23 0.45 16.26
C GLY A 68 -4.81 0.40 16.83
N GLY A 69 -4.48 1.40 17.64
CA GLY A 69 -3.31 1.44 18.53
C GLY A 69 -3.53 2.50 19.59
#